data_AF-A0A340WM93-F1
#
_entry.id   AF-A0A340WM93-F1
#
_cell.length_a   1.000
_cell.length_b   1.000
_cell.length_c   1.000
_cell.angle_alpha   90.00
_cell.angle_beta   90.00
_cell.angle_gamma   90.00
#
_symmetry.space_group_name_H-M   'P 1'
#
loop_
_entity.id
_entity.type
_entity.pdbx_description
1 polymer ?
#
loop_
_entity_poly.entity_id
_entity_poly.type
_entity_poly.pdbx_seq_one_letter_code
_entity_poly.pdbx_strand_id
1 'polypeptide(L)'
;EPAEAEASHTRRRLLVPANGADPTESLRLFFDYFATAVSPNSWDSLMRQLGLTRNEILLAREGVRVPRDALYEMLETWVSNKGREASVNTLLDALETLGERLAKETIRDHLLGSGKYVYEDGEAGSAVS
;
A
#
# COMPACT_ATOMS: atom_id res chain seq x y z
N GLU A 1 17.98 37.75 -1.05
CA GLU A 1 17.05 37.35 0.02
C GLU A 1 15.95 38.41 0.13
N PRO A 2 14.68 38.08 0.42
CA PRO A 2 14.13 36.85 1.03
C PRO A 2 13.08 36.17 0.12
N ALA A 3 12.41 35.06 0.41
CA ALA A 3 12.51 33.91 1.29
C ALA A 3 11.43 32.93 0.77
N GLU A 4 11.47 31.67 1.22
CA GLU A 4 10.35 30.72 1.15
C GLU A 4 9.97 30.17 -0.23
N ALA A 5 10.71 29.15 -0.65
CA ALA A 5 10.08 27.85 -0.89
C ALA A 5 11.13 26.77 -0.62
N GLU A 6 11.48 26.59 0.65
CA GLU A 6 11.81 25.26 1.17
C GLU A 6 10.53 24.42 0.99
N ALA A 7 10.21 24.09 -0.26
CA ALA A 7 9.26 23.05 -0.60
C ALA A 7 9.85 21.84 0.09
N SER A 8 9.27 21.55 1.25
CA SER A 8 9.70 20.50 2.13
C SER A 8 9.45 19.24 1.32
N HIS A 9 10.46 18.82 0.55
CA HIS A 9 10.63 17.45 0.13
C HIS A 9 10.90 16.71 1.43
N THR A 10 9.84 16.54 2.23
CA THR A 10 9.74 15.42 3.14
C THR A 10 9.86 14.24 2.20
N ARG A 11 11.10 13.78 2.01
CA ARG A 11 11.43 12.50 1.40
C ARG A 11 10.44 11.55 2.04
N ARG A 12 9.40 11.16 1.31
CA ARG A 12 8.39 10.26 1.83
C ARG A 12 9.18 9.02 2.22
N ARG A 13 9.23 8.73 3.52
CA ARG A 13 9.94 7.54 3.98
C ARG A 13 9.15 6.35 3.47
N LEU A 14 9.71 5.68 2.48
CA LEU A 14 9.11 4.50 1.87
C LEU A 14 9.19 3.37 2.88
N LEU A 15 8.17 2.50 2.87
CA LEU A 15 8.22 1.25 3.60
C LEU A 15 8.83 0.18 2.72
N VAL A 16 9.81 -0.53 3.27
CA VAL A 16 10.43 -1.69 2.62
C VAL A 16 10.29 -2.91 3.54
N PRO A 17 10.19 -4.12 2.98
CA PRO A 17 10.21 -5.34 3.76
C PRO A 17 11.51 -5.45 4.59
N ALA A 18 11.37 -5.85 5.84
CA ALA A 18 12.52 -6.07 6.72
C ALA A 18 13.36 -7.26 6.25
N ASN A 19 14.68 -7.22 6.55
CA ASN A 19 15.62 -8.32 6.33
C ASN A 19 15.73 -8.81 4.87
N GLY A 20 15.40 -7.96 3.89
CA GLY A 20 15.44 -8.33 2.47
C GLY A 20 14.40 -9.38 2.08
N ALA A 21 13.30 -9.48 2.83
CA ALA A 21 12.18 -10.35 2.49
C ALA A 21 11.59 -9.99 1.13
N ASP A 22 11.02 -10.97 0.42
CA ASP A 22 10.40 -10.72 -0.87
C ASP A 22 9.25 -9.69 -0.71
N PRO A 23 9.26 -8.59 -1.49
CA PRO A 23 8.25 -7.53 -1.34
C PRO A 23 6.82 -7.98 -1.62
N THR A 24 6.64 -8.92 -2.54
CA THR A 24 5.33 -9.41 -2.98
C THR A 24 4.75 -10.32 -1.91
N GLU A 25 5.54 -11.29 -1.45
CA GLU A 25 5.12 -12.21 -0.38
C GLU A 25 4.91 -11.47 0.94
N SER A 26 5.77 -10.50 1.25
CA SER A 26 5.61 -9.67 2.46
C SER A 26 4.31 -8.86 2.42
N LEU A 27 3.92 -8.38 1.24
CA LEU A 27 2.68 -7.61 1.05
C LEU A 27 1.45 -8.49 1.21
N ARG A 28 1.46 -9.69 0.62
CA ARG A 28 0.37 -10.68 0.69
C ARG A 28 0.02 -11.10 2.11
N LEU A 29 1.02 -11.19 3.00
CA LEU A 29 0.82 -11.53 4.42
C LEU A 29 -0.19 -10.60 5.13
N PHE A 30 -0.42 -9.39 4.62
CA PHE A 30 -1.28 -8.39 5.25
C PHE A 30 -2.59 -8.14 4.52
N PHE A 31 -2.92 -8.88 3.45
CA PHE A 31 -4.15 -8.66 2.67
C PHE A 31 -5.42 -8.80 3.51
N ASP A 32 -5.47 -9.80 4.37
CA ASP A 32 -6.55 -9.95 5.35
C ASP A 32 -6.71 -8.70 6.21
N TYR A 33 -5.60 -8.13 6.68
CA TYR A 33 -5.64 -6.93 7.50
C TYR A 33 -6.13 -5.73 6.68
N PHE A 34 -5.69 -5.57 5.43
CA PHE A 34 -6.17 -4.49 4.56
C PHE A 34 -7.68 -4.59 4.34
N ALA A 35 -8.22 -5.80 4.17
CA ALA A 35 -9.65 -6.04 4.07
C ALA A 35 -10.44 -5.68 5.35
N THR A 36 -9.78 -5.59 6.52
CA THR A 36 -10.40 -5.05 7.75
C THR A 36 -10.27 -3.55 7.89
N ALA A 37 -9.13 -3.00 7.45
CA ALA A 37 -8.79 -1.61 7.67
C ALA A 37 -9.45 -0.68 6.64
N VAL A 38 -9.66 -1.16 5.40
CA VAL A 38 -10.28 -0.38 4.32
C VAL A 38 -11.78 -0.59 4.30
N SER A 39 -12.53 0.51 4.28
CA SER A 39 -13.99 0.50 4.17
C SER A 39 -14.45 -0.22 2.89
N PRO A 40 -15.45 -1.14 2.97
CA PRO A 40 -16.00 -1.83 1.80
C PRO A 40 -16.49 -0.93 0.67
N ASN A 41 -16.93 0.27 1.01
CA ASN A 41 -17.41 1.26 0.03
C ASN A 41 -16.27 1.81 -0.85
N SER A 42 -15.02 1.64 -0.44
CA SER A 42 -13.84 2.21 -1.10
C SER A 42 -13.04 1.17 -1.89
N TRP A 43 -13.36 -0.12 -1.80
CA TRP A 43 -12.60 -1.20 -2.44
C TRP A 43 -12.52 -1.06 -3.97
N ASP A 44 -13.65 -0.93 -4.67
CA ASP A 44 -13.65 -0.78 -6.14
C ASP A 44 -12.92 0.50 -6.59
N SER A 45 -12.96 1.56 -5.78
CA SER A 45 -12.24 2.81 -6.06
C SER A 45 -10.73 2.64 -5.83
N LEU A 46 -10.34 1.94 -4.77
CA LEU A 46 -8.95 1.58 -4.47
C LEU A 46 -8.36 0.73 -5.60
N MET A 47 -9.04 -0.32 -6.02
CA MET A 47 -8.53 -1.20 -7.08
C MET A 47 -8.38 -0.48 -8.41
N ARG A 48 -9.29 0.45 -8.74
CA ARG A 48 -9.14 1.30 -9.93
C ARG A 48 -7.95 2.24 -9.83
N GLN A 49 -7.69 2.83 -8.66
CA GLN A 49 -6.48 3.64 -8.43
C GLN A 49 -5.20 2.80 -8.54
N LEU A 50 -5.26 1.53 -8.14
CA LEU A 50 -4.18 0.56 -8.31
C LEU A 50 -4.03 0.03 -9.74
N GLY A 51 -4.90 0.47 -10.65
CA GLY A 51 -4.81 0.19 -12.09
C GLY A 51 -5.58 -1.04 -12.55
N LEU A 52 -6.48 -1.61 -11.74
CA LEU A 52 -7.39 -2.64 -12.21
C LEU A 52 -8.54 -2.03 -13.02
N THR A 53 -8.87 -2.70 -14.10
CA THR A 53 -10.06 -2.40 -14.88
C THR A 53 -11.32 -2.88 -14.16
N ARG A 54 -12.47 -2.32 -14.55
CA ARG A 54 -13.77 -2.77 -14.03
C ARG A 54 -14.00 -4.27 -14.25
N ASN A 55 -13.55 -4.82 -15.38
CA ASN A 55 -13.77 -6.22 -15.71
C ASN A 55 -12.96 -7.13 -14.78
N GLU A 56 -11.69 -6.79 -14.52
CA GLU A 56 -10.85 -7.53 -13.57
C GLU A 56 -11.42 -7.49 -12.16
N ILE A 57 -11.95 -6.34 -11.72
CA ILE A 57 -12.63 -6.21 -10.42
C ILE A 57 -13.85 -7.12 -10.35
N LEU A 58 -14.66 -7.20 -11.40
CA LEU A 58 -15.85 -8.07 -11.41
C LEU A 58 -15.47 -9.54 -11.41
N LEU A 59 -14.44 -9.93 -12.18
CA LEU A 59 -13.93 -11.30 -12.24
C LEU A 59 -13.32 -11.74 -10.90
N ALA A 60 -12.52 -10.88 -10.25
CA ALA A 60 -11.91 -11.17 -8.95
C ALA A 60 -12.96 -11.39 -7.84
N ARG A 61 -14.16 -10.82 -8.00
CA ARG A 61 -15.28 -10.99 -7.05
C ARG A 61 -16.17 -12.19 -7.38
N GLU A 62 -16.02 -12.76 -8.56
CA GLU A 62 -16.90 -13.81 -9.02
C GLU A 62 -16.78 -15.04 -8.10
N GLY A 63 -17.91 -15.51 -7.58
CA GLY A 63 -17.93 -16.66 -6.68
C GLY A 63 -17.47 -16.39 -5.24
N VAL A 64 -17.04 -15.16 -4.91
CA VAL A 64 -16.67 -14.79 -3.54
C VAL A 64 -17.92 -14.72 -2.66
N ARG A 65 -17.99 -15.62 -1.67
CA ARG A 65 -19.14 -15.73 -0.76
C ARG A 65 -19.06 -14.81 0.45
N VAL A 66 -17.84 -14.52 0.91
CA VAL A 66 -17.58 -13.67 2.06
C VAL A 66 -17.16 -12.30 1.56
N PRO A 67 -17.88 -11.21 1.89
CA PRO A 67 -17.53 -9.88 1.39
C PRO A 67 -16.09 -9.49 1.69
N ARG A 68 -15.56 -9.85 2.87
CA ARG A 68 -14.18 -9.52 3.27
C ARG A 68 -13.12 -10.17 2.38
N ASP A 69 -13.40 -11.36 1.84
CA ASP A 69 -12.48 -12.07 0.93
C ASP A 69 -12.44 -11.37 -0.45
N ALA A 70 -13.44 -10.52 -0.76
CA ALA A 70 -13.48 -9.84 -2.06
C ALA A 70 -12.31 -8.88 -2.25
N LEU A 71 -11.94 -8.10 -1.23
CA LEU A 71 -10.76 -7.23 -1.35
C LEU A 71 -9.47 -8.07 -1.43
N TYR A 72 -9.41 -9.18 -0.72
CA TYR A 72 -8.26 -10.09 -0.79
C TYR A 72 -8.04 -10.57 -2.23
N GLU A 73 -9.06 -11.12 -2.87
CA GLU A 73 -8.98 -11.63 -4.25
C GLU A 73 -8.66 -10.53 -5.27
N MET A 74 -9.18 -9.33 -5.06
CA MET A 74 -8.81 -8.17 -5.87
C MET A 74 -7.33 -7.80 -5.72
N LEU A 75 -6.80 -7.79 -4.50
CA LEU A 75 -5.40 -7.49 -4.22
C LEU A 75 -4.47 -8.58 -4.78
N GLU A 76 -4.89 -9.85 -4.75
CA GLU A 76 -4.20 -10.95 -5.42
C GLU A 76 -4.16 -10.76 -6.95
N THR A 77 -5.28 -10.35 -7.55
CA THR A 77 -5.35 -10.01 -8.97
C THR A 77 -4.41 -8.85 -9.30
N TRP A 78 -4.37 -7.83 -8.45
CA TRP A 78 -3.47 -6.68 -8.61
C TRP A 78 -1.99 -7.07 -8.56
N VAL A 79 -1.59 -7.83 -7.54
CA VAL A 79 -0.22 -8.34 -7.44
C VAL A 79 0.12 -9.23 -8.63
N SER A 80 -0.80 -10.09 -9.08
CA SER A 80 -0.57 -10.96 -10.24
C SER A 80 -0.37 -10.17 -11.54
N ASN A 81 -1.08 -9.07 -11.71
CA ASN A 81 -0.98 -8.21 -12.89
C ASN A 81 0.27 -7.32 -12.90
N LYS A 82 0.69 -6.84 -11.73
CA LYS A 82 1.75 -5.82 -11.59
C LYS A 82 3.09 -6.41 -11.13
N GLY A 83 3.09 -7.63 -10.61
CA GLY A 83 4.28 -8.27 -10.04
C GLY A 83 4.96 -7.36 -9.02
N ARG A 84 6.25 -7.09 -9.23
CA ARG A 84 7.08 -6.28 -8.33
C ARG A 84 6.71 -4.79 -8.29
N GLU A 85 5.92 -4.30 -9.24
CA GLU A 85 5.40 -2.92 -9.19
C GLU A 85 4.26 -2.77 -8.17
N ALA A 86 3.60 -3.87 -7.80
CA ALA A 86 2.69 -3.87 -6.66
C ALA A 86 3.50 -3.76 -5.36
N SER A 87 3.33 -2.65 -4.65
CA SER A 87 4.07 -2.38 -3.43
C SER A 87 3.15 -1.80 -2.37
N VAL A 88 3.56 -1.92 -1.10
CA VAL A 88 2.82 -1.29 -0.02
C VAL A 88 2.74 0.23 -0.19
N ASN A 89 3.79 0.86 -0.76
CA ASN A 89 3.81 2.30 -0.97
C ASN A 89 2.78 2.74 -2.00
N THR A 90 2.64 2.00 -3.11
CA THR A 90 1.62 2.29 -4.13
C THR A 90 0.20 2.13 -3.58
N LEU A 91 -0.02 1.16 -2.68
CA LEU A 91 -1.29 1.02 -1.95
C LEU A 91 -1.56 2.17 -0.99
N LEU A 92 -0.58 2.60 -0.20
CA LEU A 92 -0.72 3.72 0.74
C LEU A 92 -0.93 5.06 0.02
N ASP A 93 -0.33 5.25 -1.15
CA ASP A 93 -0.54 6.44 -1.99
C ASP A 93 -1.93 6.44 -2.64
N ALA A 94 -2.44 5.28 -3.04
CA ALA A 94 -3.81 5.15 -3.55
C ALA A 94 -4.85 5.47 -2.46
N LEU A 95 -4.65 5.00 -1.23
CA LEU A 95 -5.50 5.34 -0.09
C LEU A 95 -5.47 6.85 0.23
N GLU A 96 -4.30 7.47 0.23
CA GLU A 96 -4.16 8.93 0.39
C GLU A 96 -4.96 9.68 -0.69
N THR A 97 -4.84 9.27 -1.94
CA THR A 97 -5.51 9.89 -3.09
C THR A 97 -7.03 9.79 -2.97
N LEU A 98 -7.55 8.72 -2.38
CA LEU A 98 -8.97 8.52 -2.10
C LEU A 98 -9.46 9.25 -0.84
N GLY A 99 -8.57 9.89 -0.08
CA GLY A 99 -8.89 10.51 1.21
C GLY A 99 -9.05 9.52 2.37
N GLU A 100 -8.71 8.25 2.17
CA GLU A 100 -8.75 7.17 3.16
C GLU A 100 -7.56 7.25 4.14
N ARG A 101 -7.37 8.43 4.75
CA ARG A 101 -6.21 8.73 5.62
C ARG A 101 -6.15 7.84 6.85
N LEU A 102 -7.29 7.58 7.48
CA LEU A 102 -7.37 6.70 8.64
C LEU A 102 -6.94 5.27 8.30
N ALA A 103 -7.42 4.73 7.17
CA ALA A 103 -7.03 3.39 6.71
C ALA A 103 -5.53 3.34 6.39
N LYS A 104 -5.00 4.36 5.70
CA LYS A 104 -3.57 4.50 5.41
C LYS A 104 -2.73 4.46 6.69
N GLU A 105 -3.05 5.30 7.67
CA GLU A 105 -2.31 5.39 8.93
C GLU A 105 -2.38 4.07 9.71
N THR A 106 -3.59 3.51 9.84
CA THR A 106 -3.83 2.23 10.50
C THR A 106 -3.02 1.09 9.87
N ILE A 107 -2.99 1.02 8.53
CA ILE A 107 -2.20 0.04 7.79
C ILE A 107 -0.71 0.24 8.02
N ARG A 108 -0.20 1.46 7.82
CA ARG A 108 1.22 1.77 8.02
C ARG A 108 1.68 1.38 9.42
N ASP A 109 0.93 1.78 10.44
CA ASP A 109 1.31 1.58 11.84
C ASP A 109 1.27 0.09 12.21
N HIS A 110 0.33 -0.68 11.65
CA HIS A 110 0.30 -2.14 11.81
C HIS A 110 1.50 -2.83 11.14
N LEU A 111 1.86 -2.42 9.92
CA LEU A 111 3.01 -2.98 9.20
C LEU A 111 4.32 -2.73 9.96
N LEU A 112 4.51 -1.52 10.47
CA LEU A 112 5.67 -1.16 11.30
C LEU A 112 5.65 -1.90 12.64
N GLY A 113 4.49 -1.93 13.32
CA GLY A 113 4.31 -2.61 14.60
C GLY A 113 4.54 -4.13 14.53
N SER A 114 4.33 -4.73 13.35
CA SER A 114 4.63 -6.15 13.10
C SER A 114 6.14 -6.46 12.98
N GLY A 115 6.97 -5.43 12.74
CA GLY A 115 8.40 -5.59 12.43
C GLY A 115 8.69 -6.20 11.05
N LYS A 116 7.67 -6.45 10.22
CA LYS A 116 7.83 -6.99 8.85
C LYS A 116 8.16 -5.91 7.82
N TYR A 117 7.83 -4.66 8.15
CA TYR A 117 8.22 -3.49 7.37
C TYR A 117 9.01 -2.52 8.22
N VAL A 118 9.96 -1.86 7.59
CA VAL A 118 10.73 -0.76 8.16
C VAL A 118 10.69 0.41 7.19
N TYR A 119 10.97 1.60 7.69
CA TYR A 119 11.27 2.70 6.80
C TYR A 119 12.59 2.39 6.09
N GLU A 120 12.62 2.62 4.78
CA GLU A 120 13.86 2.71 4.03
C GLU A 120 14.72 3.76 4.73
N ASP A 121 15.93 3.35 5.15
CA ASP A 121 16.89 4.27 5.73
C ASP A 121 17.26 5.25 4.62
N GLY A 122 16.58 6.39 4.62
CA GLY A 122 16.88 7.45 3.70
C GLY A 122 18.29 7.90 4.04
N GLU A 123 19.26 7.58 3.18
CA GLU A 123 20.64 8.02 3.31
C GLU A 123 20.65 9.55 3.51
N ALA A 124 20.70 9.94 4.77
CA ALA A 124 20.75 11.31 5.26
C ALA A 124 21.88 11.32 6.27
N GLY A 125 23.11 11.31 5.74
CA GLY A 125 24.30 11.47 6.57
C GLY A 125 25.56 10.76 6.08
N SER A 126 25.84 10.73 4.77
CA SER A 126 27.20 10.43 4.29
C SER A 126 27.81 11.65 3.61
N ALA A 127 28.15 12.63 4.44
CA ALA A 127 29.25 13.55 4.21
C ALA A 127 29.92 13.76 5.58
N VAL A 128 30.63 12.72 6.00
CA VAL A 128 31.55 12.77 7.14
C VAL A 128 32.86 13.37 6.63
N SER A 129 33.29 14.43 7.33
CA SER A 129 34.63 15.03 7.43
C SER A 129 35.28 15.64 6.19
#